data_AF-A0A7W0V617-F1
#
_entry.id   AF-A0A7W0V617-F1
#
_cell.length_a   1.000
_cell.length_b   1.000
_cell.length_c   1.000
_cell.angle_alpha   90.00
_cell.angle_beta   90.00
_cell.angle_gamma   90.00
#
_symmetry.space_group_name_H-M   'P 1'
#
loop_
_entity.id
_entity.type
_entity.pdbx_description
1 polymer ?
#
loop_
_entity_poly.entity_id
_entity_poly.type
_entity_poly.pdbx_seq_one_letter_code
_entity_poly.pdbx_strand_id
1 'polypeptide(L)'
;MSEQQLANGQQRLFNGLIATYRELNLKVRPQPEERLSLGRSGDTVRDVIIDLRDIELRFSQALKDRLTGAAMANVFAKDDTTATLEIPSPDDTTSEVLSQFGTARESTLAMLQGMPPDAWDDQTLGQLTIRDAADALLANDAQHLEQIVTLLGSPSG
;
A
#
# COMPACT_ATOMS: atom_id res chain seq x y z
N MET A 1 14.71 21.80 -8.84
CA MET A 1 15.10 20.42 -9.15
C MET A 1 15.20 20.27 -10.65
N SER A 2 16.18 19.51 -11.16
CA SER A 2 16.27 19.19 -12.59
C SER A 2 15.34 18.03 -12.97
N GLU A 3 14.95 17.93 -14.23
CA GLU A 3 14.10 16.84 -14.76
C GLU A 3 14.69 15.44 -14.49
N GLN A 4 16.03 15.31 -14.53
CA GLN A 4 16.73 14.07 -14.17
C GLN A 4 16.54 13.68 -12.70
N GLN A 5 16.46 14.64 -11.78
CA GLN A 5 16.22 14.35 -10.35
C GLN A 5 14.78 13.88 -10.12
N LEU A 6 13.81 14.43 -10.86
CA LEU A 6 12.40 14.02 -10.79
C LEU A 6 12.22 12.58 -11.30
N ALA A 7 12.81 12.25 -12.45
CA ALA A 7 12.78 10.90 -13.01
C ALA A 7 13.41 9.86 -12.07
N ASN A 8 14.55 10.18 -11.45
CA ASN A 8 15.21 9.30 -10.48
C ASN A 8 14.37 9.08 -9.21
N GLY A 9 13.65 10.10 -8.74
CA GLY A 9 12.74 9.99 -7.61
C GLY A 9 11.55 9.08 -7.90
N GLN A 10 10.90 9.26 -9.05
CA GLN A 10 9.78 8.41 -9.49
C GLN A 10 10.22 6.96 -9.70
N GLN A 11 11.38 6.72 -10.32
CA GLN A 11 11.89 5.37 -10.50
C GLN A 11 12.17 4.66 -9.17
N ARG A 12 12.68 5.38 -8.16
CA ARG A 12 12.83 4.84 -6.81
C ARG A 12 11.48 4.42 -6.22
N LEU A 13 10.47 5.28 -6.34
CA LEU A 13 9.11 4.99 -5.88
C LEU A 13 8.54 3.73 -6.53
N PHE A 14 8.57 3.65 -7.86
CA PHE A 14 8.08 2.47 -8.59
C PHE A 14 8.81 1.19 -8.18
N ASN A 15 10.14 1.24 -8.09
CA ASN A 15 10.92 0.08 -7.67
C ASN A 15 10.60 -0.35 -6.25
N GLY A 16 10.41 0.60 -5.32
CA GLY A 16 10.04 0.34 -3.94
C GLY A 16 8.66 -0.32 -3.85
N LEU A 17 7.65 0.25 -4.49
CA LEU A 17 6.29 -0.27 -4.47
C LEU A 17 6.20 -1.67 -5.09
N ILE A 18 6.96 -1.95 -6.16
CA ILE A 18 7.06 -3.29 -6.76
C ILE A 18 7.79 -4.25 -5.82
N ALA A 19 8.86 -3.79 -5.17
CA ALA A 19 9.64 -4.62 -4.24
C ALA A 19 8.79 -5.06 -3.03
N THR A 20 7.91 -4.19 -2.51
CA THR A 20 7.00 -4.55 -1.41
C THR A 20 6.20 -5.81 -1.75
N TYR A 21 5.49 -5.80 -2.88
CA TYR A 21 4.67 -6.95 -3.27
C TYR A 21 5.52 -8.21 -3.48
N ARG A 22 6.72 -8.09 -4.07
CA ARG A 22 7.65 -9.23 -4.22
C ARG A 22 8.08 -9.80 -2.88
N GLU A 23 8.46 -8.96 -1.93
CA GLU A 23 8.85 -9.39 -0.58
C GLU A 23 7.71 -10.09 0.15
N LEU A 24 6.49 -9.55 0.07
CA LEU A 24 5.30 -10.19 0.64
C LEU A 24 5.07 -11.58 0.03
N ASN A 25 5.17 -11.72 -1.29
CA ASN A 25 5.03 -13.03 -1.95
C ASN A 25 6.10 -14.03 -1.48
N LEU A 26 7.33 -13.59 -1.28
CA LEU A 26 8.42 -14.46 -0.83
C LEU A 26 8.27 -14.89 0.64
N LYS A 27 7.77 -14.00 1.51
CA LYS A 27 7.71 -14.27 2.96
C LYS A 27 6.40 -14.91 3.40
N VAL A 28 5.27 -14.50 2.83
CA VAL A 28 3.92 -14.84 3.29
C VAL A 28 3.37 -16.08 2.60
N ARG A 29 3.41 -16.16 1.27
CA ARG A 29 2.82 -17.30 0.52
C ARG A 29 3.34 -18.68 0.94
N PRO A 30 4.62 -18.87 1.31
CA PRO A 30 5.09 -20.19 1.74
C PRO A 30 4.62 -20.62 3.14
N GLN A 31 4.01 -19.72 3.91
CA GLN A 31 3.60 -20.02 5.29
C GLN A 31 2.22 -20.68 5.32
N PRO A 32 1.98 -21.61 6.25
CA PRO A 32 0.64 -22.15 6.48
C PRO A 32 -0.29 -21.09 7.09
N GLU A 33 -1.59 -21.15 6.78
CA GLU A 33 -2.58 -20.16 7.22
C GLU A 33 -2.67 -20.10 8.76
N GLU A 34 -2.49 -21.23 9.43
CA GLU A 34 -2.44 -21.29 10.90
C GLU A 34 -1.33 -20.39 11.44
N ARG A 35 -0.16 -20.37 10.79
CA ARG A 35 0.95 -19.49 11.19
C ARG A 35 0.64 -18.02 10.91
N LEU A 36 -0.04 -17.73 9.81
CA LEU A 36 -0.37 -16.35 9.41
C LEU A 36 -1.43 -15.73 10.31
N SER A 37 -2.29 -16.57 10.89
CA SER A 37 -3.35 -16.20 11.83
C SER A 37 -2.90 -16.24 13.30
N LEU A 38 -1.68 -16.71 13.59
CA LEU A 38 -1.11 -16.66 14.94
C LEU A 38 -0.54 -15.27 15.20
N GLY A 39 -1.11 -14.59 16.20
CA GLY A 39 -0.74 -13.23 16.56
C GLY A 39 0.08 -13.14 17.84
N ARG A 40 0.70 -11.97 18.04
CA ARG A 40 1.23 -11.54 19.34
C ARG A 40 0.66 -10.17 19.67
N SER A 41 0.24 -9.97 20.91
CA SER A 41 -0.30 -8.69 21.40
C SER A 41 -1.54 -8.16 20.65
N GLY A 42 -2.24 -9.01 19.89
CA GLY A 42 -3.47 -8.64 19.17
C GLY A 42 -3.33 -8.56 17.65
N ASP A 43 -2.10 -8.51 17.11
CA ASP A 43 -1.87 -8.40 15.67
C ASP A 43 -1.35 -9.73 15.09
N THR A 44 -1.95 -10.16 13.99
CA THR A 44 -1.51 -11.32 13.19
C THR A 44 -0.88 -10.87 11.87
N VAL A 45 -0.14 -11.76 11.18
CA VAL A 45 0.36 -11.44 9.83
C VAL A 45 -0.80 -11.16 8.89
N ARG A 46 -1.91 -11.91 9.05
CA ARG A 46 -3.13 -11.70 8.29
C ARG A 46 -3.69 -10.28 8.46
N ASP A 47 -3.79 -9.78 9.69
CA ASP A 47 -4.31 -8.44 9.96
C ASP A 47 -3.46 -7.36 9.27
N VAL A 48 -2.14 -7.49 9.33
CA VAL A 48 -1.20 -6.57 8.68
C VAL A 48 -1.34 -6.59 7.15
N ILE A 49 -1.66 -7.75 6.56
CA ILE A 49 -1.93 -7.86 5.11
C ILE A 49 -3.28 -7.23 4.74
N ILE A 50 -4.30 -7.38 5.60
CA ILE A 50 -5.60 -6.72 5.43
C ILE A 50 -5.42 -5.20 5.45
N ASP A 51 -4.66 -4.68 6.42
CA ASP A 51 -4.36 -3.25 6.53
C ASP A 51 -3.64 -2.71 5.30
N LEU A 52 -2.60 -3.42 4.83
CA LEU A 52 -1.91 -3.08 3.58
C LEU A 52 -2.87 -3.02 2.39
N ARG A 53 -3.75 -4.01 2.25
CA ARG A 53 -4.78 -4.05 1.19
C ARG A 53 -5.71 -2.83 1.29
N ASP A 54 -6.23 -2.55 2.47
CA ASP A 54 -7.17 -1.45 2.68
C ASP A 54 -6.54 -0.09 2.40
N ILE A 55 -5.29 0.12 2.85
CA ILE A 55 -4.52 1.32 2.55
C ILE A 55 -4.32 1.47 1.05
N GLU A 56 -3.93 0.40 0.35
CA GLU A 56 -3.72 0.41 -1.10
C GLU A 56 -5.01 0.75 -1.85
N LEU A 57 -6.15 0.17 -1.45
CA LEU A 57 -7.45 0.47 -2.05
C LEU A 57 -7.85 1.93 -1.83
N ARG A 58 -7.69 2.46 -0.61
CA ARG A 58 -7.93 3.88 -0.31
C ARG A 58 -7.01 4.77 -1.14
N PHE A 59 -5.74 4.41 -1.28
CA PHE A 59 -4.78 5.16 -2.08
C PHE A 59 -5.16 5.17 -3.56
N SER A 60 -5.47 4.01 -4.14
CA SER A 60 -5.90 3.88 -5.53
C SER A 60 -7.15 4.74 -5.80
N GLN A 61 -8.12 4.73 -4.88
CA GLN A 61 -9.31 5.56 -5.00
C GLN A 61 -8.99 7.06 -4.89
N ALA A 62 -8.20 7.48 -3.90
CA ALA A 62 -7.77 8.87 -3.74
C ALA A 62 -6.99 9.38 -4.95
N LEU A 63 -6.14 8.54 -5.53
CA LEU A 63 -5.39 8.85 -6.75
C LEU A 63 -6.35 9.04 -7.94
N LYS A 64 -7.32 8.15 -8.11
CA LYS A 64 -8.36 8.28 -9.14
C LYS A 64 -9.16 9.57 -8.99
N ASP A 65 -9.56 9.92 -7.77
CA ASP A 65 -10.29 11.16 -7.49
C ASP A 65 -9.42 12.38 -7.80
N ARG A 66 -8.14 12.36 -7.41
CA ARG A 66 -7.15 13.41 -7.76
C ARG A 66 -7.02 13.60 -9.27
N LEU A 67 -6.97 12.51 -10.03
CA LEU A 67 -6.88 12.53 -11.50
C LEU A 67 -8.16 13.07 -12.18
N THR A 68 -9.30 13.03 -11.48
CA THR A 68 -10.57 13.60 -11.96
C THR A 68 -10.84 15.02 -11.44
N GLY A 69 -9.90 15.59 -10.68
CA GLY A 69 -9.93 16.99 -10.25
C GLY A 69 -10.30 17.21 -8.77
N ALA A 70 -10.28 16.19 -7.93
CA ALA A 70 -10.41 16.34 -6.48
C ALA A 70 -9.05 16.62 -5.80
N ALA A 71 -9.08 17.06 -4.55
CA ALA A 71 -7.90 17.11 -3.70
C ALA A 71 -7.40 15.69 -3.38
N MET A 72 -6.09 15.50 -3.24
CA MET A 72 -5.54 14.22 -2.79
C MET A 72 -5.92 14.00 -1.32
N ALA A 73 -6.61 12.88 -1.04
CA ALA A 73 -6.99 12.53 0.32
C ALA A 73 -5.79 11.98 1.11
N ASN A 74 -5.72 12.30 2.41
CA ASN A 74 -4.79 11.65 3.31
C ASN A 74 -5.36 10.30 3.77
N VAL A 75 -4.95 9.22 3.09
CA VAL A 75 -5.46 7.85 3.33
C VAL A 75 -5.00 7.23 4.66
N PHE A 76 -4.11 7.90 5.38
CA PHE A 76 -3.60 7.48 6.69
C PHE A 76 -4.26 8.24 7.86
N ALA A 77 -5.07 9.25 7.57
CA ALA A 77 -5.83 9.95 8.61
C ALA A 77 -6.87 8.99 9.21
N LYS A 78 -7.00 8.99 10.54
CA LYS A 78 -8.00 8.21 11.29
C LYS A 78 -9.42 8.79 11.18
N ASP A 79 -9.71 9.53 10.11
CA ASP A 79 -11.08 9.97 9.88
C ASP A 79 -11.88 8.79 9.31
N ASP A 80 -13.13 8.72 9.72
CA ASP A 80 -14.06 7.59 9.60
C ASP A 80 -14.53 7.33 8.15
N THR A 81 -13.65 7.47 7.16
CA THR A 81 -13.87 7.04 5.77
C THR A 81 -13.65 5.53 5.62
N THR A 82 -14.30 4.77 6.50
CA THR A 82 -14.55 3.33 6.34
C THR A 82 -15.66 3.07 5.31
N ALA A 83 -16.37 4.11 4.87
CA ALA A 83 -17.60 3.99 4.10
C ALA A 83 -17.38 3.71 2.60
N THR A 84 -16.67 2.64 2.21
CA THR A 84 -16.86 1.91 0.92
C THR A 84 -15.89 0.74 0.67
N LEU A 85 -14.95 0.43 1.57
CA LEU A 85 -14.04 -0.69 1.33
C LEU A 85 -14.78 -2.03 1.51
N GLU A 86 -14.64 -2.92 0.52
CA GLU A 86 -15.11 -4.30 0.65
C GLU A 86 -14.32 -4.99 1.76
N ILE A 87 -14.95 -5.26 2.89
CA ILE A 87 -14.35 -6.01 3.98
C ILE A 87 -14.07 -7.43 3.47
N PRO A 88 -12.82 -7.95 3.55
CA PRO A 88 -12.53 -9.33 3.18
C PRO A 88 -13.47 -10.29 3.90
N SER A 89 -13.90 -11.35 3.20
CA SER A 89 -14.69 -12.38 3.84
C SER A 89 -13.86 -13.00 4.98
N PRO A 90 -14.47 -13.36 6.13
CA PRO A 90 -13.80 -14.17 7.14
C PRO A 90 -13.23 -15.49 6.57
N ASP A 91 -13.81 -15.98 5.46
CA ASP A 91 -13.40 -17.20 4.77
C ASP A 91 -12.25 -16.98 3.77
N ASP A 92 -11.92 -15.74 3.41
CA ASP A 92 -10.79 -15.46 2.51
C ASP A 92 -9.50 -15.92 3.18
N THR A 93 -8.60 -16.57 2.47
CA THR A 93 -7.25 -16.91 2.96
C THR A 93 -6.33 -15.70 2.92
N THR A 94 -5.24 -15.72 3.71
CA THR A 94 -4.25 -14.62 3.68
C THR A 94 -3.63 -14.47 2.28
N SER A 95 -3.50 -15.57 1.52
CA SER A 95 -3.05 -15.53 0.12
C SER A 95 -4.04 -14.85 -0.83
N GLU A 96 -5.34 -14.99 -0.60
CA GLU A 96 -6.37 -14.29 -1.39
C GLU A 96 -6.34 -12.79 -1.10
N VAL A 97 -6.28 -12.40 0.18
CA VAL A 97 -6.12 -10.98 0.57
C VAL A 97 -4.84 -10.38 -0.02
N LEU A 98 -3.71 -11.11 0.02
CA LEU A 98 -2.46 -10.67 -0.62
C LEU A 98 -2.60 -10.52 -2.15
N SER A 99 -3.40 -11.37 -2.79
CA SER A 99 -3.67 -11.28 -4.23
C SER A 99 -4.54 -10.07 -4.58
N GLN A 100 -5.50 -9.71 -3.70
CA GLN A 100 -6.28 -8.48 -3.81
C GLN A 100 -5.37 -7.24 -3.67
N PHE A 101 -4.48 -7.22 -2.67
CA PHE A 101 -3.46 -6.16 -2.54
C PHE A 101 -2.59 -6.06 -3.81
N GLY A 102 -2.13 -7.18 -4.36
CA GLY A 102 -1.35 -7.22 -5.60
C GLY A 102 -2.07 -6.58 -6.79
N THR A 103 -3.36 -6.90 -6.96
CA THR A 103 -4.21 -6.31 -8.00
C THR A 103 -4.38 -4.80 -7.81
N ALA A 104 -4.64 -4.36 -6.57
CA ALA A 104 -4.76 -2.94 -6.25
C ALA A 104 -3.44 -2.20 -6.53
N ARG A 105 -2.30 -2.79 -6.14
CA ARG A 105 -0.96 -2.27 -6.40
C ARG A 105 -0.64 -2.14 -7.88
N GLU A 106 -1.05 -3.10 -8.70
CA GLU A 106 -0.90 -3.03 -10.15
C GLU A 106 -1.70 -1.85 -10.74
N SER A 107 -2.95 -1.67 -10.32
CA SER A 107 -3.80 -0.53 -10.71
C SER A 107 -3.16 0.80 -10.31
N THR A 108 -2.67 0.92 -9.07
CA THR A 108 -1.93 2.10 -8.59
C THR A 108 -0.71 2.40 -9.46
N LEU A 109 0.13 1.40 -9.73
CA LEU A 109 1.33 1.58 -10.54
C LEU A 109 0.99 2.02 -11.96
N ALA A 110 -0.04 1.43 -12.58
CA ALA A 110 -0.49 1.79 -13.91
C ALA A 110 -0.98 3.26 -13.97
N MET A 111 -1.76 3.70 -12.98
CA MET A 111 -2.19 5.09 -12.88
C MET A 111 -1.00 6.03 -12.72
N LEU A 112 -0.08 5.74 -11.78
CA LEU A 112 1.10 6.57 -11.53
C LEU A 112 2.02 6.68 -12.76
N GLN A 113 2.19 5.59 -13.53
CA GLN A 113 2.99 5.58 -14.76
C GLN A 113 2.37 6.40 -15.89
N GLY A 114 1.04 6.52 -15.93
CA GLY A 114 0.32 7.28 -16.94
C GLY A 114 0.34 8.80 -16.71
N MET A 115 0.84 9.27 -15.56
CA MET A 115 0.78 10.70 -15.20
C MET A 115 1.90 11.50 -15.87
N PRO A 116 1.62 12.75 -16.28
CA PRO A 116 2.67 13.65 -16.75
C PRO A 116 3.55 14.11 -15.55
N PRO A 117 4.84 14.46 -15.78
CA PRO A 117 5.78 14.76 -14.70
C PRO A 117 5.37 15.92 -13.78
N ASP A 118 4.69 16.92 -14.33
CA ASP A 118 4.21 18.12 -13.63
C ASP A 118 3.06 17.82 -12.65
N ALA A 119 2.23 16.81 -12.94
CA ALA A 119 1.12 16.40 -12.06
C ALA A 119 1.59 15.85 -10.71
N TRP A 120 2.84 15.36 -10.61
CA TRP A 120 3.37 14.75 -9.38
C TRP A 120 3.48 15.75 -8.22
N ASP A 121 3.87 16.98 -8.55
CA ASP A 121 4.18 18.06 -7.61
C ASP A 121 3.13 19.18 -7.65
N ASP A 122 2.02 18.97 -8.36
CA ASP A 122 0.93 19.93 -8.47
C ASP A 122 0.19 20.09 -7.13
N GLN A 123 0.15 21.33 -6.64
CA GLN A 123 -0.50 21.74 -5.40
C GLN A 123 -1.79 22.56 -5.62
N THR A 124 -2.23 22.74 -6.88
CA THR A 124 -3.39 23.58 -7.20
C THR A 124 -4.69 23.10 -6.54
N LEU A 125 -4.82 21.79 -6.31
CA LEU A 125 -5.99 21.19 -5.68
C LEU A 125 -5.79 20.86 -4.19
N GLY A 126 -4.64 21.21 -3.60
CA GLY A 126 -4.36 20.97 -2.18
C GLY A 126 -2.88 20.89 -1.86
N GLN A 127 -2.54 20.93 -0.56
CA GLN A 127 -1.14 20.90 -0.10
C GLN A 127 -0.49 19.51 -0.25
N LEU A 128 -1.28 18.44 -0.19
CA LEU A 128 -0.78 17.07 -0.36
C LEU A 128 -0.61 16.77 -1.84
N THR A 129 0.63 16.63 -2.30
CA THR A 129 0.92 16.25 -3.68
C THR A 129 0.80 14.73 -3.88
N ILE A 130 0.75 14.29 -5.14
CA ILE A 130 0.79 12.85 -5.47
C ILE A 130 2.14 12.25 -5.05
N ARG A 131 3.23 13.01 -5.21
CA ARG A 131 4.56 12.60 -4.76
C ARG A 131 4.58 12.34 -3.25
N ASP A 132 4.13 13.32 -2.46
CA ASP A 132 4.11 13.20 -1.00
C ASP A 132 3.28 12.00 -0.55
N ALA A 133 2.12 11.79 -1.17
CA ALA A 133 1.25 10.67 -0.87
C ALA A 133 1.89 9.31 -1.24
N ALA A 134 2.58 9.22 -2.39
CA ALA A 134 3.26 8.01 -2.83
C ALA A 134 4.50 7.69 -1.97
N ASP A 135 5.26 8.70 -1.56
CA ASP A 135 6.36 8.55 -0.60
C ASP A 135 5.84 8.05 0.75
N ALA A 136 4.71 8.59 1.24
CA ALA A 136 4.07 8.12 2.46
C ALA A 136 3.57 6.67 2.35
N LEU A 137 3.00 6.28 1.19
CA LEU A 137 2.62 4.90 0.90
C LEU A 137 3.82 3.95 0.97
N LEU A 138 4.94 4.32 0.34
CA LEU A 138 6.15 3.49 0.37
C LEU A 138 6.76 3.40 1.78
N ALA A 139 6.70 4.47 2.58
CA ALA A 139 7.14 4.43 3.97
C ALA A 139 6.25 3.52 4.81
N ASN A 140 4.94 3.55 4.58
CA ASN A 140 3.96 2.69 5.25
C ASN A 140 4.19 1.20 4.90
N ASP A 141 4.41 0.88 3.62
CA ASP A 141 4.79 -0.45 3.16
C ASP A 141 5.99 -1.01 3.95
N ALA A 142 7.03 -0.19 4.13
CA ALA A 142 8.25 -0.60 4.83
C ALA A 142 7.97 -0.94 6.31
N GLN A 143 7.13 -0.16 6.99
CA GLN A 143 6.72 -0.41 8.37
C GLN A 143 5.95 -1.73 8.50
N HIS A 144 5.01 -2.00 7.60
CA HIS A 144 4.22 -3.24 7.62
C HIS A 144 5.09 -4.47 7.29
N LEU A 145 6.03 -4.34 6.36
CA LEU A 145 7.00 -5.39 6.07
C LEU A 145 7.86 -5.74 7.28
N GLU A 146 8.34 -4.74 8.02
CA GLU A 146 9.11 -4.96 9.25
C GLU A 146 8.28 -5.67 10.31
N GLN A 147 7.00 -5.28 10.46
CA GLN A 147 6.05 -5.95 11.36
C GLN A 147 5.84 -7.41 10.98
N ILE A 148 5.61 -7.71 9.69
CA ILE A 148 5.45 -9.09 9.18
C ILE A 148 6.72 -9.91 9.46
N VAL A 149 7.90 -9.36 9.20
CA VAL A 149 9.17 -10.05 9.50
C VAL A 149 9.30 -10.37 10.98
N THR A 150 8.91 -9.44 11.86
CA THR A 150 8.95 -9.63 13.31
C THR A 150 7.98 -10.71 13.78
N LEU A 151 6.76 -10.73 13.24
CA LEU A 151 5.74 -11.74 13.53
C LEU A 151 6.17 -13.12 13.03
N LEU A 152 6.77 -13.21 11.84
CA LEU A 152 7.25 -14.48 11.27
C LEU A 152 8.53 -14.99 11.94
N GLY A 153 9.44 -14.11 12.36
CA GLY A 153 10.71 -14.49 13.02
C GLY A 153 10.54 -14.91 14.48
N SER A 154 9.38 -14.61 15.07
CA SER A 154 9.04 -14.97 16.44
C SER A 154 8.70 -16.48 16.55
N PRO A 155 9.38 -17.27 17.39
CA PRO A 155 9.03 -18.67 17.57
C PRO A 155 7.59 -18.79 18.12
N SER A 156 6.82 -19.71 17.56
CA SER A 156 5.53 -20.15 18.10
C SER A 156 5.81 -20.70 19.50
N GLY A 157 5.40 -19.96 20.53
CA GLY A 157 5.51 -20.38 21.92
C GLY A 157 4.54 -21.51 22.25
#